data_AF-A0A9E3E979-F1
#
_entry.id   AF-A0A9E3E979-F1
#
_cell.length_a   1.000
_cell.length_b   1.000
_cell.length_c   1.000
_cell.angle_alpha   90.00
_cell.angle_beta   90.00
_cell.angle_gamma   90.00
#
_symmetry.space_group_name_H-M   'P 1'
#
loop_
_entity.id
_entity.type
_entity.pdbx_description
1 polymer ?
#
loop_
_entity_poly.entity_id
_entity_poly.type
_entity_poly.pdbx_seq_one_letter_code
_entity_poly.pdbx_strand_id
1 'polypeptide(L)'
;MNTNQEVTRLQEAHTANTPWRKWGPYLSERQWGTVREDYSHDGNAWDYFSHDQARSRAYHWGEDGLAGISDDKQLLCFALALWNGRDPILKERLFGVTNSESNHGEDVKEYYFYLDSTPTHSYM
;
A
#
# COMPACT_ATOMS: atom_id res chain seq x y z
N MET A 1 12.58 19.08 28.47
CA MET A 1 12.43 18.59 27.08
C MET A 1 11.91 19.74 26.25
N ASN A 2 12.46 19.95 25.05
CA ASN A 2 11.98 21.02 24.17
C ASN A 2 10.57 20.63 23.69
N THR A 3 9.54 21.28 24.21
CA THR A 3 8.14 21.01 23.85
C THR A 3 7.85 21.64 22.49
N ASN A 4 8.17 20.92 21.42
CA ASN A 4 7.66 21.27 20.09
C ASN A 4 6.22 20.73 19.94
N GLN A 5 5.52 21.18 18.89
CA GLN A 5 4.14 20.75 18.64
C GLN A 5 4.00 19.23 18.49
N GLU A 6 5.02 18.57 17.97
CA GLU A 6 4.99 17.11 17.78
C GLU A 6 4.97 16.35 19.12
N VAL A 7 5.75 16.81 20.11
CA VAL A 7 5.71 16.25 21.47
C VAL A 7 4.31 16.40 22.07
N THR A 8 3.65 17.54 21.84
CA THR A 8 2.26 17.75 22.30
C THR A 8 1.30 16.77 21.63
N ARG A 9 1.36 16.62 20.29
CA ARG A 9 0.50 15.66 19.56
C ARG A 9 0.73 14.22 20.00
N LEU A 10 1.99 13.84 20.26
CA LEU A 10 2.31 12.52 20.78
C LEU A 10 1.69 12.29 22.17
N GLN A 11 1.77 13.27 23.06
CA GLN A 11 1.15 13.20 24.37
C GLN A 11 -0.38 13.08 24.28
N GLU A 12 -1.01 13.86 23.40
CA GLU A 12 -2.45 13.80 23.13
C GLU A 12 -2.87 12.46 22.54
N ALA A 13 -2.06 11.89 21.64
CA ALA A 13 -2.29 10.56 21.09
C ALA A 13 -2.24 9.47 22.17
N HIS A 14 -1.34 9.60 23.16
CA HIS A 14 -1.14 8.58 24.21
C HIS A 14 -2.14 8.72 25.36
N THR A 15 -2.46 9.95 25.78
CA THR A 15 -3.23 10.20 27.01
C THR A 15 -4.63 10.73 26.78
N ALA A 16 -4.88 11.44 25.68
CA ALA A 16 -6.19 12.00 25.35
C ALA A 16 -6.93 11.18 24.27
N ASN A 17 -6.33 10.07 23.81
CA ASN A 17 -6.84 9.23 22.73
C ASN A 17 -7.20 10.04 21.47
N THR A 18 -6.47 11.14 21.23
CA THR A 18 -6.68 11.98 20.05
C THR A 18 -6.16 11.22 18.83
N PRO A 19 -6.94 11.10 17.75
CA PRO A 19 -6.63 10.19 16.64
C PRO A 19 -5.57 10.75 15.68
N TRP A 20 -4.45 11.25 16.20
CA TRP A 20 -3.35 11.80 15.42
C TRP A 20 -2.78 10.78 14.43
N ARG A 21 -2.67 9.51 14.84
CA ARG A 21 -2.19 8.40 14.00
C ARG A 21 -3.29 7.74 13.18
N LYS A 22 -4.45 8.39 13.04
CA LYS A 22 -5.55 7.80 12.27
C LYS A 22 -5.18 7.69 10.80
N TRP A 23 -4.42 8.63 10.26
CA TRP A 23 -3.98 8.60 8.87
C TRP A 23 -2.46 8.51 8.82
N GLY A 24 -1.95 7.72 7.89
CA GLY A 24 -0.51 7.57 7.72
C GLY A 24 -0.17 6.71 6.50
N PRO A 25 1.13 6.51 6.24
CA PRO A 25 1.60 5.68 5.14
C PRO A 25 1.56 4.20 5.53
N TYR A 26 0.37 3.72 5.89
CA TYR A 26 0.15 2.33 6.31
C TYR A 26 -0.17 1.41 5.13
N LEU A 27 -0.38 1.96 3.94
CA LEU A 27 -0.63 1.22 2.72
C LEU A 27 0.69 0.79 2.09
N SER A 28 0.85 -0.50 1.83
CA SER A 28 2.02 -1.02 1.10
C SER A 28 1.98 -0.61 -0.37
N GLU A 29 3.12 -0.28 -0.97
CA GLU A 29 3.17 0.01 -2.41
C GLU A 29 3.01 -1.24 -3.29
N ARG A 30 3.31 -2.40 -2.71
CA ARG A 30 3.06 -3.71 -3.29
C ARG A 30 2.83 -4.74 -2.19
N GLN A 31 1.74 -5.48 -2.29
CA GLN A 31 1.54 -6.67 -1.47
C GLN A 31 2.10 -7.89 -2.20
N TRP A 32 3.14 -8.50 -1.64
CA TRP A 32 3.78 -9.72 -2.16
C TRP A 32 3.42 -10.93 -1.32
N GLY A 33 3.31 -12.11 -1.95
CA GLY A 33 3.12 -13.37 -1.24
C GLY A 33 1.76 -13.58 -0.57
N THR A 34 0.83 -12.63 -0.68
CA THR A 34 -0.55 -12.80 -0.19
C THR A 34 -1.45 -13.20 -1.35
N VAL A 35 -2.19 -14.30 -1.17
CA VAL A 35 -3.25 -14.68 -2.11
C VAL A 35 -4.31 -13.58 -2.06
N ARG A 36 -4.40 -12.79 -3.15
CA ARG A 36 -5.39 -11.71 -3.25
C ARG A 36 -6.77 -12.31 -3.28
N GLU A 37 -7.00 -13.29 -4.15
CA GLU A 37 -8.23 -14.07 -4.24
C GLU A 37 -7.93 -15.40 -4.92
N ASP A 38 -8.50 -16.50 -4.42
CA ASP A 38 -8.47 -17.80 -5.10
C ASP A 38 -9.84 -18.47 -5.02
N TYR A 39 -10.50 -18.56 -6.17
CA TYR A 39 -11.72 -19.36 -6.36
C TYR A 39 -11.54 -20.40 -7.48
N SER A 40 -10.29 -20.73 -7.80
CA SER A 40 -9.99 -21.79 -8.76
C SER A 40 -10.43 -23.15 -8.24
N HIS A 41 -10.77 -24.07 -9.14
CA HIS A 41 -11.22 -25.41 -8.76
C HIS A 41 -10.06 -26.31 -8.30
N ASP A 42 -8.83 -25.97 -8.72
CA ASP A 42 -7.60 -26.72 -8.53
C ASP A 42 -6.66 -26.11 -7.48
N GLY A 43 -7.01 -24.96 -6.89
CA GLY A 43 -6.19 -24.27 -5.89
C GLY A 43 -5.01 -23.50 -6.50
N ASN A 44 -5.11 -23.11 -7.77
CA ASN A 44 -4.12 -22.29 -8.45
C ASN A 44 -4.31 -20.80 -8.13
N ALA A 45 -4.03 -20.44 -6.89
CA ALA A 45 -4.13 -19.07 -6.37
C ALA A 45 -3.26 -18.04 -7.12
N TRP A 46 -2.16 -18.47 -7.75
CA TRP A 46 -1.21 -17.57 -8.39
C TRP A 46 -1.63 -17.17 -9.80
N ASP A 47 -2.32 -18.05 -10.53
CA ASP A 47 -2.78 -17.75 -11.89
C ASP A 47 -4.25 -17.32 -11.94
N TYR A 48 -5.04 -17.58 -10.89
CA TYR A 48 -6.47 -17.24 -10.85
C TYR A 48 -6.73 -15.72 -10.97
N PHE A 49 -5.92 -14.91 -10.28
CA PHE A 49 -6.08 -13.46 -10.22
C PHE A 49 -5.01 -12.73 -11.02
N SER A 50 -5.24 -12.61 -12.33
CA SER A 50 -4.27 -12.00 -13.26
C SER A 50 -4.09 -10.49 -13.06
N HIS A 51 -3.01 -9.94 -13.61
CA HIS A 51 -2.76 -8.50 -13.61
C HIS A 51 -3.91 -7.68 -14.22
N ASP A 52 -4.50 -8.17 -15.32
CA ASP A 52 -5.62 -7.51 -15.98
C ASP A 52 -6.88 -7.46 -15.12
N GLN A 53 -7.13 -8.50 -14.31
CA GLN A 53 -8.20 -8.45 -13.29
C GLN A 53 -7.83 -7.47 -12.19
N ALA A 54 -6.58 -7.51 -11.73
CA ALA A 54 -6.11 -6.67 -10.64
C ALA A 54 -6.34 -5.19 -10.94
N ARG A 55 -6.09 -4.70 -12.15
CA ARG A 55 -6.32 -3.29 -12.52
C ARG A 55 -7.78 -2.86 -12.68
N SER A 56 -8.74 -3.79 -12.63
CA SER A 56 -10.13 -3.51 -13.06
C SER A 56 -11.17 -4.14 -12.14
N ARG A 57 -10.74 -4.70 -11.01
CA ARG A 57 -11.60 -5.36 -10.03
C ARG A 57 -11.19 -4.94 -8.63
N ALA A 58 -12.17 -4.57 -7.81
CA ALA A 58 -11.95 -4.34 -6.39
C ALA A 58 -11.63 -5.67 -5.69
N TYR A 59 -10.62 -5.68 -4.82
CA TYR A 59 -10.22 -6.89 -4.11
C TYR A 59 -11.12 -7.17 -2.92
N HIS A 60 -11.21 -8.44 -2.57
CA HIS A 60 -11.76 -8.86 -1.30
C HIS A 60 -10.75 -8.80 -0.14
N TRP A 61 -9.46 -8.95 -0.42
CA TRP A 61 -8.42 -9.01 0.60
C TRP A 61 -7.14 -8.29 0.17
N GLY A 62 -6.67 -7.42 1.07
CA GLY A 62 -5.42 -6.68 0.88
C GLY A 62 -5.58 -5.49 -0.05
N GLU A 63 -4.82 -4.43 0.23
CA GLU A 63 -4.79 -3.21 -0.58
C GLU A 63 -3.33 -2.81 -0.78
N ASP A 64 -3.00 -2.31 -1.97
CA ASP A 64 -1.69 -1.76 -2.27
C ASP A 64 -1.76 -0.56 -3.21
N GLY A 65 -0.78 0.34 -3.12
CA GLY A 65 -0.67 1.46 -4.02
C GLY A 65 0.53 2.38 -3.78
N LEU A 66 1.05 2.96 -4.86
CA LEU A 66 2.22 3.84 -4.87
C LEU A 66 2.01 5.06 -3.97
N ALA A 67 3.00 5.34 -3.12
CA ALA A 67 2.97 6.41 -2.14
C ALA A 67 1.65 6.47 -1.36
N GLY A 68 1.17 5.28 -0.97
CA GLY A 68 -0.15 5.09 -0.41
C GLY A 68 -0.31 5.67 0.99
N ILE A 69 -1.47 6.29 1.24
CA ILE A 69 -1.92 6.64 2.59
C ILE A 69 -3.24 5.94 2.88
N SER A 70 -3.44 5.53 4.12
CA SER A 70 -4.70 4.96 4.56
C SER A 70 -5.05 5.40 5.97
N ASP A 71 -6.29 5.14 6.37
CA ASP A 71 -6.56 5.15 7.80
C ASP A 71 -5.87 3.96 8.50
N ASP A 72 -5.79 4.01 9.83
CA ASP A 72 -5.13 3.04 10.71
C ASP A 72 -5.75 1.63 10.63
N LYS A 73 -6.95 1.51 10.06
CA LYS A 73 -7.64 0.25 9.82
C LYS A 73 -7.72 -0.14 8.34
N GLN A 74 -7.10 0.65 7.46
CA GLN A 74 -7.11 0.45 6.00
C GLN A 74 -8.54 0.31 5.41
N LEU A 75 -9.51 1.04 5.95
CA LEU A 75 -10.88 1.08 5.40
C LEU A 75 -10.98 2.04 4.21
N LEU A 76 -10.16 3.09 4.21
CA LEU A 76 -10.00 4.06 3.14
C LEU A 76 -8.52 4.11 2.76
N CYS A 77 -8.25 3.80 1.50
CA CYS A 77 -6.91 3.77 0.92
C CYS A 77 -6.84 4.78 -0.23
N PHE A 78 -5.80 5.60 -0.23
CA PHE A 78 -5.48 6.51 -1.31
C PHE A 78 -4.08 6.18 -1.82
N ALA A 79 -3.88 6.28 -3.13
CA ALA A 79 -2.59 6.04 -3.76
C ALA A 79 -2.43 6.96 -4.98
N LEU A 80 -1.18 7.17 -5.39
CA LEU A 80 -0.88 7.87 -6.61
C LEU A 80 -1.07 6.95 -7.81
N ALA A 81 -1.80 7.47 -8.81
CA ALA A 81 -1.93 6.83 -10.12
C ALA A 81 -1.23 7.67 -11.18
N LEU A 82 -0.22 7.10 -11.82
CA LEU A 82 0.62 7.80 -12.80
C LEU A 82 0.34 7.28 -14.22
N TRP A 83 0.34 8.19 -15.20
CA TRP A 83 0.27 7.84 -16.62
C TRP A 83 1.51 8.33 -17.35
N ASN A 84 2.15 7.43 -18.10
CA ASN A 84 3.31 7.75 -18.92
C ASN A 84 2.95 8.31 -20.32
N GLY A 85 1.65 8.47 -20.61
CA GLY A 85 1.19 8.96 -21.92
C GLY A 85 1.22 7.92 -23.04
N ARG A 86 1.63 6.67 -22.76
CA ARG A 86 1.87 5.64 -23.78
C ARG A 86 1.03 4.39 -23.57
N ASP A 87 1.02 3.86 -22.36
CA ASP A 87 0.31 2.60 -22.12
C ASP A 87 -1.18 2.84 -21.91
N PRO A 88 -2.03 1.84 -22.21
CA PRO A 88 -3.47 1.96 -22.04
C PRO A 88 -3.93 1.97 -20.57
N ILE A 89 -3.00 1.89 -19.61
CA ILE A 89 -3.29 1.77 -18.18
C ILE A 89 -2.54 2.79 -17.33
N LEU A 90 -3.14 3.12 -16.18
CA LEU A 90 -2.52 3.84 -15.09
C LEU A 90 -1.60 2.91 -14.29
N LYS A 91 -0.56 3.49 -13.70
CA LYS A 91 0.39 2.81 -12.82
C LYS A 91 0.08 3.29 -11.42
N GLU A 92 -0.66 2.46 -10.70
CA GLU A 92 -1.14 2.70 -9.35
C GLU A 92 -0.34 1.93 -8.30
N ARG A 93 0.47 0.96 -8.72
CA ARG A 93 1.27 0.07 -7.89
C ARG A 93 2.46 -0.46 -8.68
N LEU A 94 3.37 -1.12 -7.98
CA LEU A 94 4.50 -1.78 -8.63
C LEU A 94 4.06 -3.12 -9.19
N PHE A 95 4.30 -3.28 -10.49
CA PHE A 95 4.04 -4.53 -11.19
C PHE A 95 5.25 -5.45 -11.07
N GLY A 96 5.00 -6.77 -11.07
CA GLY A 96 6.03 -7.76 -11.29
C GLY A 96 5.40 -9.03 -11.85
N VAL A 97 6.19 -9.78 -12.59
CA VAL A 97 5.77 -11.02 -13.26
C VAL A 97 5.83 -12.22 -12.30
N THR A 98 4.94 -13.18 -12.48
CA THR A 98 5.02 -14.44 -11.73
C THR A 98 6.18 -15.30 -12.23
N ASN A 99 6.59 -16.30 -11.45
CA ASN A 99 7.71 -17.18 -11.79
C ASN A 99 7.51 -17.92 -13.12
N SER A 100 6.26 -18.20 -13.51
CA SER A 100 5.93 -18.89 -14.76
C SER A 100 5.95 -17.95 -15.98
N GLU A 101 5.85 -16.64 -15.78
CA GLU A 101 5.76 -15.62 -16.84
C GLU A 101 7.13 -15.14 -17.33
N SER A 102 8.24 -15.39 -16.62
CA SER A 102 9.59 -15.01 -17.06
C SER A 102 10.70 -15.73 -16.30
N ASN A 103 11.89 -15.80 -16.91
CA ASN A 103 13.12 -16.33 -16.29
C ASN A 103 13.66 -15.44 -15.14
N HIS A 104 13.10 -14.24 -14.99
CA HIS A 104 13.38 -13.29 -13.91
C HIS A 104 12.05 -12.87 -13.28
N GLY A 105 11.43 -13.75 -12.50
CA GLY A 105 10.33 -13.34 -11.61
C GLY A 105 10.75 -12.07 -10.86
N GLU A 106 10.14 -10.93 -11.20
CA GLU A 106 10.62 -9.64 -10.73
C GLU A 106 10.16 -9.44 -9.28
N ASP A 107 11.09 -9.68 -8.37
CA ASP A 107 10.96 -9.39 -6.96
C ASP A 107 11.28 -7.92 -6.71
N VAL A 108 10.24 -7.14 -6.47
CA VAL A 108 10.38 -5.73 -6.08
C VAL A 108 10.58 -5.71 -4.57
N LYS A 109 11.85 -5.65 -4.16
CA LYS A 109 12.25 -5.49 -2.76
C LYS A 109 12.34 -4.03 -2.42
N GLU A 110 11.47 -3.58 -1.54
CA GLU A 110 11.40 -2.19 -1.15
C GLU A 110 11.73 -2.01 0.32
N TYR A 111 12.46 -0.94 0.61
CA TYR A 111 12.77 -0.55 1.97
C TYR A 111 12.86 0.97 2.04
N TYR A 112 11.71 1.59 2.28
CA TYR A 112 11.59 3.03 2.38
C TYR A 112 11.50 3.49 3.83
N PHE A 113 12.11 4.64 4.08
CA PHE A 113 11.95 5.36 5.32
C PHE A 113 11.44 6.75 4.98
N TYR A 114 10.28 7.12 5.55
CA TYR A 114 9.76 8.47 5.43
C TYR A 114 10.59 9.39 6.32
N LEU A 115 11.59 10.05 5.73
CA LEU A 115 12.54 10.88 6.47
C LEU A 115 11.91 12.17 7.01
N ASP A 116 10.94 12.70 6.28
CA ASP A 116 10.27 13.96 6.62
C ASP A 116 8.97 13.75 7.40
N SER A 117 8.42 12.54 7.43
CA SER A 117 7.17 12.29 8.13
C SER A 117 7.35 12.38 9.65
N THR A 118 6.49 13.18 10.29
CA THR A 118 6.45 13.24 11.75
C THR A 118 5.86 11.94 12.34
N PRO A 119 6.23 11.51 13.56
CA PRO A 119 5.66 10.33 14.22
C PRO A 119 4.13 10.29 14.36
N THR A 120 3.47 11.44 14.32
CA THR A 120 2.01 11.58 14.33
C THR A 120 1.41 11.71 12.93
N HIS A 121 2.23 11.67 11.88
CA HIS A 121 1.86 11.89 10.48
C HIS A 121 1.15 13.24 10.24
N SER A 122 1.35 14.20 11.14
CA SER A 122 0.86 15.58 10.98
C SER A 122 1.53 16.33 9.82
N TYR A 123 2.68 15.83 9.37
CA TYR A 123 3.35 16.16 8.12
C TYR A 123 3.86 14.86 7.49
N MET A 124 3.76 14.76 6.16
CA MET A 124 4.15 13.64 5.30
C MET A 124 4.65 14.18 3.96
#